data_AF-A0A345CUE8-F1
#
_entry.id   AF-A0A345CUE8-F1
#
_cell.length_a   1.000
_cell.length_b   1.000
_cell.length_c   1.000
_cell.angle_alpha   90.00
_cell.angle_beta   90.00
_cell.angle_gamma   90.00
#
_symmetry.space_group_name_H-M   'P 1'
#
loop_
_entity.id
_entity.type
_entity.pdbx_description
1 polymer ?
#
loop_
_entity_poly.entity_id
_entity_poly.type
_entity_poly.pdbx_seq_one_letter_code
_entity_poly.pdbx_strand_id
1 'polypeptide(L)'
;MSWYGIETIARQIGAGCSTVITLIGELEKNGWLTRKSRRQGQRNTSNLYTPNVAKLRKSADTLLSTLNHLLWRWSSFMWGFAGRMPMLNTAPVCYQQIKE
;
A
#
# COMPACT_ATOMS: atom_id res chain seq x y z
N MET A 1 -2.58 11.48 10.67
CA MET A 1 -1.90 12.44 9.78
C MET A 1 -0.51 12.70 10.34
N SER A 2 0.55 12.60 9.53
CA SER A 2 1.93 12.77 10.01
C SER A 2 2.49 14.15 9.66
N TRP A 3 3.27 14.69 10.59
CA TRP A 3 3.82 16.06 10.55
C TRP A 3 5.36 16.04 10.41
N TYR A 4 5.90 15.11 9.63
CA TYR A 4 7.36 14.98 9.53
C TYR A 4 7.93 15.92 8.47
N GLY A 5 8.95 16.69 8.85
CA GLY A 5 9.73 17.48 7.91
C GLY A 5 10.64 16.61 7.05
N ILE A 6 11.11 17.14 5.92
CA ILE A 6 11.99 16.44 4.96
C ILE A 6 13.27 15.97 5.66
N GLU A 7 13.84 16.78 6.53
CA GLU A 7 15.02 16.43 7.33
C GLU A 7 14.78 15.26 8.30
N THR A 8 13.57 15.13 8.85
CA THR A 8 13.21 14.05 9.75
C THR A 8 13.08 12.75 8.98
N ILE A 9 12.46 12.80 7.79
CA ILE A 9 12.32 11.66 6.89
C ILE A 9 13.71 11.20 6.41
N ALA A 10 14.56 12.14 6.02
CA ALA A 10 15.95 11.88 5.62
C ALA A 10 16.72 11.14 6.72
N ARG A 11 16.61 11.59 7.97
CA ARG A 11 17.23 10.92 9.13
C ARG A 11 16.65 9.53 9.40
N GLN A 12 15.35 9.34 9.29
CA GLN A 12 14.70 8.05 9.56
C GLN A 12 15.07 6.98 8.52
N ILE A 13 15.20 7.38 7.26
CA ILE A 13 15.51 6.48 6.14
C ILE A 13 17.03 6.35 5.92
N GLY A 14 17.83 7.24 6.53
CA GLY A 14 19.28 7.30 6.30
C GLY A 14 19.66 7.83 4.91
N ALA A 15 18.76 8.60 4.28
CA ALA A 15 18.95 9.13 2.92
C ALA A 15 19.25 10.63 2.95
N GLY A 16 19.89 11.15 1.91
CA GLY A 16 20.11 12.58 1.75
C GLY A 16 18.78 13.35 1.55
N CYS A 17 18.70 14.58 2.07
CA CYS A 17 17.51 15.42 1.91
C CYS A 17 17.12 15.65 0.44
N SER A 18 18.11 15.75 -0.46
CA SER A 18 17.89 15.85 -1.91
C SER A 18 17.21 14.61 -2.47
N THR A 19 17.68 13.42 -2.10
CA THR A 19 17.05 12.14 -2.48
C THR A 19 15.60 12.08 -2.00
N VAL A 20 15.33 12.48 -0.77
CA VAL A 20 13.97 12.50 -0.22
C VAL A 20 13.07 13.45 -1.01
N ILE A 21 13.55 14.64 -1.39
CA ILE A 21 12.78 15.59 -2.22
C ILE A 21 12.43 14.97 -3.57
N THR A 22 13.41 14.35 -4.24
CA THR A 22 13.20 13.69 -5.54
C THR A 22 12.18 12.55 -5.42
N LEU A 23 12.36 11.67 -4.44
CA LEU A 23 11.46 10.54 -4.20
C LEU A 23 10.04 11.00 -3.88
N ILE A 24 9.87 12.06 -3.09
CA ILE A 24 8.55 12.65 -2.81
C ILE A 24 7.91 13.14 -4.12
N GLY A 25 8.67 13.82 -4.98
CA GLY A 25 8.16 14.28 -6.29
C GLY A 25 7.76 13.12 -7.20
N GLU A 26 8.53 12.03 -7.23
CA GLU A 26 8.19 10.82 -7.97
C GLU A 26 6.93 10.14 -7.41
N LEU A 27 6.79 10.05 -6.09
CA LEU A 27 5.62 9.47 -5.44
C LEU A 27 4.36 10.33 -5.65
N GLU A 28 4.49 11.65 -5.67
CA GLU A 28 3.42 12.59 -6.03
C GLU A 28 3.00 12.41 -7.50
N LYS A 29 3.97 12.35 -8.43
CA LYS A 29 3.71 12.12 -9.86
C LYS A 29 2.99 10.79 -10.10
N ASN A 30 3.37 9.76 -9.37
CA ASN A 30 2.76 8.44 -9.44
C ASN A 30 1.42 8.35 -8.68
N GLY A 31 0.97 9.43 -8.02
CA GLY A 31 -0.30 9.48 -7.29
C GLY A 31 -0.32 8.62 -6.01
N TRP A 32 0.86 8.24 -5.49
CA TRP A 32 1.00 7.50 -4.23
C TRP A 32 0.88 8.41 -3.01
N LEU A 33 1.17 9.70 -3.17
CA LEU A 33 1.22 10.65 -2.08
C LEU A 33 0.61 12.00 -2.49
N THR A 34 -0.09 12.64 -1.58
CA THR A 34 -0.61 14.01 -1.75
C THR A 34 0.04 14.93 -0.74
N ARG A 35 0.60 16.04 -1.24
CA ARG A 35 1.21 17.07 -0.43
C ARG A 35 0.25 18.23 -0.21
N LYS A 36 0.02 18.58 1.04
CA LYS A 36 -0.67 19.80 1.45
C LYS A 36 0.32 20.69 2.17
N SER A 37 0.53 21.90 1.65
CA SER A 37 1.32 22.91 2.36
C SER A 37 0.49 23.45 3.52
N ARG A 38 1.01 23.35 4.75
CA ARG A 38 0.40 23.98 5.92
C ARG A 38 1.10 25.32 6.16
N ARG A 39 0.89 26.29 5.28
CA ARG A 39 1.33 27.66 5.58
C ARG A 39 0.44 28.22 6.69
N GLN A 40 1.00 28.46 7.87
CA GLN A 40 0.37 29.24 8.93
C GLN A 40 1.16 30.54 9.11
N GLY A 41 0.83 31.56 8.32
CA GLY A 41 1.52 32.86 8.33
C GLY A 41 2.98 32.77 7.85
N GLN A 42 3.90 33.44 8.55
CA GLN A 42 5.33 33.52 8.18
C GLN A 42 6.14 32.27 8.60
N ARG A 43 5.60 31.42 9.47
CA ARG A 43 6.29 30.20 9.91
C ARG A 43 5.99 29.06 8.94
N ASN A 44 7.01 28.56 8.25
CA ASN A 44 6.91 27.39 7.39
C ASN A 44 6.75 26.15 8.27
N THR A 45 5.53 25.92 8.72
CA THR A 45 5.13 24.69 9.38
C THR A 45 5.20 23.61 8.28
N SER A 46 5.94 22.51 8.49
CA SER A 46 6.25 21.46 7.51
C SER A 46 5.10 21.02 6.57
N ASN A 47 5.45 20.41 5.44
CA ASN A 47 4.41 19.92 4.53
C ASN A 47 3.67 18.74 5.16
N LEU A 48 2.35 18.70 5.00
CA LEU A 48 1.54 17.55 5.37
C LEU A 48 1.54 16.56 4.21
N TYR A 49 2.10 15.39 4.45
CA TYR A 49 2.14 14.30 3.48
C TYR A 49 1.04 13.29 3.81
N THR A 50 0.10 13.08 2.88
CA THR A 50 -0.97 12.09 3.03
C THR A 50 -0.75 10.96 2.03
N PRO A 51 -0.43 9.73 2.48
CA PRO A 51 -0.33 8.59 1.58
C PRO A 51 -1.71 8.24 1.01
N ASN A 52 -1.74 7.83 -0.25
CA ASN A 52 -2.96 7.37 -0.90
C ASN A 52 -3.27 5.93 -0.46
N VAL A 53 -4.00 5.83 0.65
CA VAL A 53 -4.39 4.54 1.26
C VAL A 53 -5.28 3.72 0.32
N ALA A 54 -6.11 4.37 -0.50
CA ALA A 54 -6.99 3.69 -1.44
C ALA A 54 -6.20 2.94 -2.51
N LYS A 55 -5.16 3.58 -3.08
CA LYS A 55 -4.28 2.94 -4.06
C LYS A 55 -3.49 1.79 -3.43
N LEU A 56 -2.98 1.97 -2.21
CA LEU A 56 -2.23 0.95 -1.49
C LEU A 56 -3.08 -0.28 -1.18
N ARG A 57 -4.34 -0.08 -0.75
CA ARG A 57 -5.31 -1.17 -0.52
C ARG A 57 -5.60 -1.93 -1.80
N LYS A 58 -5.93 -1.23 -2.89
CA LYS A 58 -6.16 -1.86 -4.20
C LYS A 58 -4.98 -2.74 -4.63
N SER A 59 -3.75 -2.26 -4.48
CA SER A 59 -2.56 -3.04 -4.80
C SER A 59 -2.41 -4.28 -3.91
N ALA A 60 -2.67 -4.17 -2.60
CA ALA A 60 -2.64 -5.32 -1.69
C ALA A 60 -3.72 -6.36 -2.05
N ASP A 61 -4.93 -5.91 -2.38
CA ASP A 61 -6.06 -6.77 -2.74
C ASP A 61 -5.80 -7.55 -4.03
N THR A 62 -5.19 -6.89 -5.03
CA THR A 62 -4.78 -7.56 -6.28
C THR A 62 -3.70 -8.62 -6.06
N LEU A 63 -2.76 -8.38 -5.16
CA LEU A 63 -1.74 -9.37 -4.82
C LEU A 63 -2.34 -10.56 -4.09
N LEU A 64 -3.26 -10.31 -3.15
CA LEU A 64 -3.93 -11.39 -2.44
C LEU A 64 -4.80 -12.25 -3.38
N SER A 65 -5.53 -11.64 -4.31
CA SER A 65 -6.38 -12.37 -5.25
C SER A 65 -5.57 -13.20 -6.26
N THR A 66 -4.46 -12.66 -6.76
CA THR A 66 -3.55 -13.38 -7.66
C THR A 66 -2.88 -14.56 -6.97
N LEU A 67 -2.41 -14.39 -5.73
CA LEU A 67 -1.86 -15.48 -4.93
C LEU A 67 -2.92 -16.55 -4.63
N ASN A 68 -4.13 -16.17 -4.23
CA ASN A 68 -5.21 -17.11 -4.00
C ASN A 68 -5.59 -17.90 -5.26
N HIS A 69 -5.62 -17.25 -6.42
CA HIS A 69 -5.88 -17.93 -7.70
C HIS A 69 -4.75 -18.91 -8.06
N LEU A 70 -3.49 -18.54 -7.83
CA LEU A 70 -2.35 -19.43 -8.04
C LEU A 70 -2.36 -20.63 -7.07
N LEU A 71 -2.72 -20.41 -5.81
CA LEU A 71 -2.89 -21.47 -4.83
C LEU A 71 -4.03 -22.42 -5.22
N TRP A 72 -5.15 -21.91 -5.72
CA TRP A 72 -6.22 -22.75 -6.28
C TRP A 72 -5.75 -23.55 -7.50
N ARG A 73 -4.96 -22.94 -8.38
CA ARG A 73 -4.41 -23.60 -9.58
C ARG A 73 -3.41 -24.70 -9.21
N TRP A 74 -2.57 -24.46 -8.20
CA TRP A 74 -1.68 -25.45 -7.61
C TRP A 74 -2.44 -26.57 -6.89
N SER A 75 -3.47 -26.24 -6.12
CA SER A 75 -4.30 -27.23 -5.43
C SER A 75 -5.01 -28.13 -6.43
N SER A 76 -5.57 -27.58 -7.51
CA SER A 76 -6.23 -28.34 -8.58
C SER A 76 -5.26 -29.24 -9.34
N PHE A 77 -4.01 -28.81 -9.50
CA PHE A 77 -2.93 -29.62 -10.09
C PHE A 77 -2.51 -30.77 -9.16
N MET A 78 -2.40 -30.52 -7.86
CA MET A 78 -2.02 -31.53 -6.85
C MET A 78 -3.15 -32.53 -6.55
N TRP A 79 -4.42 -32.11 -6.65
CA TRP A 79 -5.60 -32.96 -6.47
C TRP A 79 -5.89 -33.91 -7.64
N GLY A 80 -5.19 -33.77 -8.78
CA GLY A 80 -5.24 -34.74 -9.88
C GLY A 80 -4.61 -36.10 -9.56
N PHE A 81 -3.91 -36.23 -8.41
CA PHE A 81 -3.16 -37.43 -8.04
C PHE A 81 -3.60 -38.13 -6.74
N ALA A 82 -4.47 -37.54 -5.92
CA ALA A 82 -4.88 -38.15 -4.65
C ALA A 82 -6.36 -37.92 -4.37
N GLY A 83 -7.13 -39.01 -4.38
CA GLY A 83 -8.54 -39.00 -4.05
C GLY A 83 -8.80 -38.51 -2.62
N ARG A 84 -9.73 -37.57 -2.51
CA ARG A 84 -10.61 -37.29 -1.37
C ARG A 84 -9.91 -36.91 -0.05
N MET A 85 -9.85 -35.60 0.24
CA MET A 85 -9.77 -35.07 1.61
C MET A 85 -10.79 -33.94 1.87
N PRO A 86 -11.28 -33.80 3.11
CA PRO A 86 -12.48 -33.04 3.42
C PRO A 86 -12.21 -31.53 3.38
N MET A 87 -13.24 -30.82 2.95
CA MET A 87 -13.34 -29.36 2.96
C MET A 87 -13.10 -28.84 4.38
N LEU A 88 -11.87 -28.38 4.68
CA LEU A 88 -11.69 -27.41 5.75
C LEU A 88 -12.38 -26.14 5.29
N ASN A 89 -13.46 -25.82 5.98
CA ASN A 89 -14.26 -24.61 5.88
C ASN A 89 -13.38 -23.38 6.09
N THR A 90 -12.63 -22.97 5.07
CA THR A 90 -12.19 -21.59 4.91
C THR A 90 -13.23 -20.91 4.05
N ALA A 91 -14.30 -20.47 4.71
CA ALA A 91 -15.23 -19.50 4.16
C ALA A 91 -14.41 -18.43 3.41
N PRO A 92 -14.82 -18.04 2.18
CA PRO A 92 -14.18 -16.91 1.54
C PRO A 92 -14.37 -15.73 2.47
N VAL A 93 -13.26 -15.16 2.97
CA VAL A 93 -13.30 -13.88 3.65
C VAL A 93 -13.86 -12.92 2.62
N CYS A 94 -15.15 -12.66 2.76
CA CYS A 94 -15.93 -11.77 1.94
C CYS A 94 -15.22 -10.43 2.03
N TYR A 95 -14.48 -10.06 0.98
CA TYR A 95 -14.00 -8.69 0.81
C TYR A 95 -15.27 -7.87 0.62
N GLN A 96 -15.82 -7.39 1.73
CA GLN A 96 -16.99 -6.54 1.69
C GLN A 96 -16.66 -5.33 0.83
N GLN A 97 -17.41 -5.27 -0.27
CA GLN A 97 -17.93 -4.07 -0.90
C GLN A 97 -17.58 -2.79 -0.13
N ILE A 98 -16.46 -2.16 -0.48
CA ILE A 98 -16.30 -0.73 -0.24
C ILE A 98 -16.97 -0.06 -1.45
N LYS A 99 -18.31 0.04 -1.37
CA LYS A 99 -19.05 1.03 -2.15
C LYS A 99 -18.73 2.41 -1.58
N GLU A 100 -18.69 3.36 -2.50
CA GLU A 100 -18.38 4.79 -2.40
C GLU A 100 -18.80 5.50 -1.12
#